data_AF-A0A6G6Z6I2-F1
#
_entry.id   AF-A0A6G6Z6I2-F1
#
_cell.length_a   1.000
_cell.length_b   1.000
_cell.length_c   1.000
_cell.angle_alpha   90.00
_cell.angle_beta   90.00
_cell.angle_gamma   90.00
#
_symmetry.space_group_name_H-M   'P 1'
#
loop_
_entity.id
_entity.type
_entity.pdbx_description
1 polymer ?
#
loop_
_entity_poly.entity_id
_entity_poly.type
_entity_poly.pdbx_seq_one_letter_code
_entity_poly.pdbx_strand_id
1 'polypeptide(L)'
;MKQRPYRGNGCLQERLSDEICRRRDQDRDVRSRDEKRRQRAQNLAGTAINAMADDTASRIEQSARKHDLLDGPREFRSLRRDR
;
A
#
# COMPACT_ATOMS: atom_id res chain seq x y z
N MET A 1 20.99 -1.97 1.30
CA MET A 1 21.81 -1.88 2.53
C MET A 1 22.53 -3.20 2.68
N LYS A 2 23.87 -3.19 2.79
CA LYS A 2 24.67 -4.42 2.92
C LYS A 2 24.53 -4.94 4.35
N GLN A 3 23.92 -6.11 4.53
CA GLN A 3 23.85 -6.76 5.84
C GLN A 3 25.28 -7.07 6.31
N ARG A 4 25.67 -6.50 7.47
CA ARG A 4 26.95 -6.82 8.08
C ARG A 4 26.85 -8.19 8.73
N PRO A 5 27.79 -9.12 8.49
CA PRO A 5 27.79 -10.40 9.17
C PRO A 5 28.08 -10.17 10.66
N TYR A 6 27.25 -10.79 11.50
CA TYR A 6 27.27 -10.64 12.95
C TYR A 6 28.60 -11.16 13.52
N ARG A 7 29.45 -10.29 14.09
CA ARG A 7 30.56 -10.71 14.96
C ARG A 7 30.03 -10.75 16.39
N GLY A 8 29.72 -11.94 16.88
CA GLY A 8 29.03 -12.17 18.15
C GLY A 8 29.85 -11.89 19.42
N ASN A 9 30.34 -10.66 19.61
CA ASN A 9 31.01 -10.21 20.85
C ASN A 9 30.44 -8.88 21.42
N GLY A 10 29.25 -8.45 20.97
CA GLY A 10 28.68 -7.14 21.33
C GLY A 10 27.98 -7.07 22.70
N CYS A 11 28.07 -5.93 23.38
CA CYS A 11 27.41 -5.69 24.65
C CYS A 11 25.86 -5.72 24.51
N LEU A 12 25.11 -5.84 25.63
CA LEU A 12 23.64 -5.87 25.61
C LEU A 12 23.01 -4.73 24.78
N GLN A 13 23.64 -3.56 24.80
CA GLN A 13 23.17 -2.36 24.12
C GLN A 13 23.23 -2.46 22.59
N GLU A 14 24.27 -3.10 22.05
CA GLU A 14 24.39 -3.38 20.61
C GLU A 14 23.34 -4.39 20.16
N ARG A 15 23.11 -5.46 20.94
CA ARG A 15 22.07 -6.46 20.66
C ARG A 15 20.68 -5.86 20.59
N LEU A 16 20.35 -4.96 21.53
CA LEU A 16 19.08 -4.24 21.53
C LEU A 16 18.95 -3.32 20.33
N SER A 17 20.01 -2.61 19.96
CA SER A 17 20.04 -1.71 18.80
C SER A 17 19.80 -2.48 17.49
N ASP A 18 20.49 -3.61 17.32
CA ASP A 18 20.33 -4.48 16.14
C ASP A 18 18.93 -5.09 16.05
N GLU A 19 18.35 -5.49 17.18
CA GLU A 19 16.98 -6.01 17.24
C GLU A 19 15.96 -4.93 16.86
N ILE A 20 16.14 -3.68 17.32
CA ILE A 20 15.28 -2.54 16.93
C ILE A 20 15.35 -2.30 15.42
N CYS A 21 16.56 -2.31 14.85
CA CYS A 21 16.74 -2.18 13.40
C CYS A 21 16.04 -3.31 12.64
N ARG A 22 16.22 -4.57 13.06
CA ARG A 22 15.56 -5.73 12.43
C ARG A 22 14.04 -5.63 12.47
N ARG A 23 13.45 -5.20 13.61
CA ARG A 23 11.99 -5.02 13.72
C ARG A 23 11.48 -3.92 12.80
N ARG A 24 12.19 -2.78 12.72
CA ARG A 24 11.83 -1.69 11.80
C ARG A 24 11.87 -2.13 10.33
N ASP A 25 12.86 -2.92 9.95
CA ASP A 25 12.96 -3.47 8.60
C ASP A 25 11.83 -4.46 8.29
N GLN A 26 11.48 -5.33 9.25
CA GLN A 26 10.32 -6.22 9.12
C GLN A 26 9.00 -5.45 8.96
N ASP A 27 8.77 -4.43 9.80
CA ASP A 27 7.57 -3.58 9.70
C ASP A 27 7.50 -2.88 8.34
N ARG A 28 8.65 -2.40 7.84
CA ARG A 28 8.76 -1.77 6.52
C ARG A 28 8.43 -2.75 5.39
N ASP A 29 8.94 -3.98 5.47
CA ASP A 29 8.67 -5.02 4.48
C ASP A 29 7.20 -5.44 4.48
N VAL A 30 6.57 -5.55 5.66
CA VAL A 30 5.14 -5.83 5.79
C VAL A 30 4.32 -4.72 5.13
N ARG A 31 4.57 -3.45 5.48
CA ARG A 31 3.90 -2.30 4.86
C ARG A 31 4.06 -2.26 3.34
N SER A 32 5.26 -2.56 2.85
CA SER A 32 5.55 -2.63 1.40
C SER A 32 4.77 -3.74 0.70
N ARG A 33 4.63 -4.91 1.33
CA ARG A 33 3.83 -6.02 0.79
C ARG A 33 2.33 -5.69 0.76
N ASP A 34 1.84 -5.02 1.79
CA ASP A 34 0.43 -4.61 1.86
C ASP A 34 0.10 -3.54 0.83
N GLU A 35 1.00 -2.57 0.61
CA GLU A 35 0.84 -1.58 -0.46
C GLU A 35 0.77 -2.24 -1.85
N LYS A 36 1.67 -3.21 -2.11
CA LYS A 36 1.63 -3.98 -3.36
C LYS A 36 0.34 -4.78 -3.51
N ARG A 37 -0.22 -5.32 -2.42
CA ARG A 37 -1.51 -6.03 -2.44
C ARG A 37 -2.66 -5.08 -2.74
N ARG A 38 -2.68 -3.91 -2.10
CA ARG A 38 -3.68 -2.87 -2.34
C ARG A 38 -3.66 -2.41 -3.79
N GLN A 39 -2.48 -2.13 -4.34
CA GLN A 39 -2.35 -1.72 -5.75
C GLN A 39 -2.89 -2.80 -6.71
N ARG A 40 -2.61 -4.09 -6.44
CA ARG A 40 -3.17 -5.18 -7.25
C ARG A 40 -4.69 -5.23 -7.17
N ALA A 41 -5.27 -5.08 -5.98
CA ALA A 41 -6.71 -5.06 -5.79
C ALA A 41 -7.36 -3.87 -6.53
N GLN A 42 -6.77 -2.68 -6.45
CA GLN A 42 -7.24 -1.49 -7.19
C GLN A 42 -7.18 -1.70 -8.71
N ASN A 43 -6.09 -2.28 -9.22
CA ASN A 43 -5.97 -2.58 -10.65
C ASN A 43 -7.02 -3.59 -11.12
N LEU A 44 -7.25 -4.65 -10.34
CA LEU A 44 -8.26 -5.67 -10.65
C LEU A 44 -9.67 -5.05 -10.64
N ALA A 45 -10.01 -4.30 -9.59
CA ALA A 45 -11.29 -3.60 -9.50
C ALA A 45 -11.47 -2.59 -10.65
N GLY A 46 -10.44 -1.82 -10.97
CA GLY A 46 -10.47 -0.85 -12.06
C GLY A 46 -10.65 -1.48 -13.43
N THR A 47 -10.14 -2.69 -13.63
CA THR A 47 -10.33 -3.48 -14.85
C THR A 47 -11.76 -4.02 -14.94
N ALA A 48 -12.30 -4.55 -13.83
CA ALA A 48 -13.68 -5.02 -13.78
C ALA A 48 -14.69 -3.89 -14.01
N ILE A 49 -14.47 -2.71 -13.42
CA ILE A 49 -15.31 -1.52 -13.63
C ILE A 49 -15.29 -1.10 -15.10
N ASN A 50 -14.11 -1.09 -15.73
CA ASN A 50 -14.01 -0.79 -17.17
C ASN A 50 -14.79 -1.80 -18.03
N ALA A 51 -14.76 -3.09 -17.68
CA ALA A 51 -15.47 -4.12 -18.42
C ALA A 51 -17.00 -4.04 -18.27
N MET A 52 -17.49 -3.47 -17.15
CA MET A 52 -18.91 -3.24 -16.89
C MET A 52 -19.34 -1.80 -17.19
N ALA A 53 -18.49 -1.00 -17.83
CA ALA A 53 -18.78 0.39 -18.09
C ALA A 53 -19.94 0.52 -19.09
N ASP A 54 -20.86 1.43 -18.78
CA ASP A 54 -21.94 1.78 -19.69
C ASP A 54 -21.40 2.69 -20.80
N ASP A 55 -21.27 2.13 -22.01
CA ASP A 55 -20.75 2.81 -23.20
C ASP A 55 -21.65 3.96 -23.69
N THR A 56 -22.89 4.06 -23.19
CA THR A 56 -23.79 5.18 -23.53
C THR A 56 -23.46 6.46 -22.75
N ALA A 57 -22.69 6.35 -21.66
CA ALA A 57 -22.25 7.49 -20.87
C ALA A 57 -21.00 8.16 -21.46
N SER A 58 -20.82 9.46 -21.18
CA SER A 58 -19.62 10.17 -21.61
C SER A 58 -18.37 9.62 -20.92
N ARG A 59 -17.21 9.65 -21.61
CA ARG A 59 -15.92 9.27 -21.02
C ARG A 59 -15.61 10.01 -19.73
N ILE A 60 -16.03 11.28 -19.62
CA ILE A 60 -15.83 12.08 -18.42
C ILE A 60 -16.61 11.48 -17.25
N GLU A 61 -17.88 11.15 -17.46
CA GLU A 61 -18.76 10.57 -16.43
C GLU A 61 -18.33 9.15 -16.04
N GLN A 62 -17.88 8.35 -17.00
CA GLN A 62 -17.29 7.03 -16.72
C GLN A 62 -16.03 7.18 -15.85
N SER A 63 -15.15 8.14 -16.17
CA SER A 63 -13.93 8.38 -15.39
C SER A 63 -14.20 8.86 -13.97
N ALA A 64 -15.19 9.74 -13.79
CA ALA A 64 -15.61 10.23 -12.49
C ALA A 64 -16.17 9.09 -11.63
N ARG A 65 -17.12 8.32 -12.17
CA ARG A 65 -17.70 7.15 -11.45
C ARG A 65 -16.64 6.12 -11.08
N LYS A 66 -15.70 5.83 -11.98
CA LYS A 66 -14.58 4.92 -11.70
C LYS A 66 -13.72 5.42 -10.55
N HIS A 67 -13.37 6.71 -10.55
CA HIS A 67 -12.61 7.31 -9.47
C HIS A 67 -13.35 7.20 -8.14
N ASP A 68 -14.64 7.53 -8.10
CA ASP A 68 -15.44 7.45 -6.88
C ASP A 68 -15.59 6.01 -6.35
N LEU A 69 -15.61 5.00 -7.23
CA LEU A 69 -15.67 3.59 -6.83
C LEU A 69 -14.34 3.06 -6.29
N LEU A 70 -13.20 3.48 -6.84
CA LEU A 70 -11.86 3.01 -6.42
C LEU A 70 -11.34 3.80 -5.21
N ASP A 71 -11.42 5.12 -5.30
CA ASP A 71 -10.84 6.06 -4.34
C ASP A 71 -11.87 6.64 -3.38
N GLY A 72 -13.14 6.24 -3.52
CA GLY A 72 -14.24 6.78 -2.73
C GLY A 72 -14.62 8.19 -3.21
N PRO A 73 -15.84 8.65 -2.86
CA PRO A 73 -16.24 10.02 -3.12
C PRO A 73 -15.30 11.02 -2.42
N ARG A 74 -15.09 12.18 -3.05
CA ARG A 74 -14.13 13.19 -2.56
C ARG A 74 -14.48 13.69 -1.16
N GLU A 75 -15.76 13.75 -0.83
CA GLU A 75 -16.24 14.26 0.47
C GLU A 75 -15.77 13.41 1.64
N PHE A 76 -15.56 12.11 1.42
CA PHE A 76 -15.15 11.16 2.47
C PHE A 76 -13.65 10.89 2.51
N ARG A 77 -12.88 11.49 1.58
CA ARG A 77 -11.43 11.22 1.46
C ARG A 77 -10.63 11.66 2.69
N SER A 78 -11.11 12.66 3.43
CA SER A 78 -10.50 13.11 4.68
C SER A 78 -10.74 12.17 5.86
N LEU A 79 -11.77 11.32 5.79
CA LEU A 79 -12.15 10.37 6.84
C LEU A 79 -11.50 8.98 6.64
N ARG A 80 -10.87 8.76 5.48
CA ARG A 80 -10.21 7.52 5.11
C ARG A 80 -8.97 7.27 5.98
N ARG A 81 -9.02 6.20 6.78
CA ARG A 81 -7.92 5.72 7.64
C ARG A 81 -6.85 4.93 6.90
N ASP A 82 -7.08 4.62 5.64
CA ASP A 82 -6.19 3.80 4.84
C ASP A 82 -5.02 4.56 4.21
N ARG A 83 -4.83 5.83 4.58
CA ARG A 83 -3.78 6.72 4.07
C ARG A 83 -2.62 6.87 5.03
#